data_AF-A0A7S2AMQ1-F1
#
_entry.id   AF-A0A7S2AMQ1-F1
#
_cell.length_a   1.000
_cell.length_b   1.000
_cell.length_c   1.000
_cell.angle_alpha   90.00
_cell.angle_beta   90.00
_cell.angle_gamma   90.00
#
_symmetry.space_group_name_H-M   'P 1'
#
loop_
_entity.id
_entity.type
_entity.pdbx_description
1 polymer ?
#
loop_
_entity_poly.entity_id
_entity_poly.type
_entity_poly.pdbx_seq_one_letter_code
_entity_poly.pdbx_strand_id
1 'polypeptide(L)'
;ETSANFQALTVVGKVHWGLKMTNLHVPGLAAADPCVPSCGAIVDSGTSLIAAPSVAAGFIRRLAQLIHGDCSNMDSLPILRMELDGKVIELPPAAYVMRTRTTIPRNSSIWKRMFAGAEEHQTIHRCRVAFMTLDKHSQYGPVWILGMPFLRYYYTVFDRASKTIHVAPSTPSCKILSKPISLINTTHRESHASAPGEGAGSRFTATDFEATDVDLNAARIPGWATTPDSKVSL
;
A
#
# COMPACT_ATOMS: atom_id res chain seq x y z
N GLU A 1 21.37 -22.49 -2.53
CA GLU A 1 20.65 -21.92 -1.38
C GLU A 1 20.12 -20.55 -1.77
N THR A 2 18.82 -20.27 -1.65
CA THR A 2 18.24 -18.97 -2.03
C THR A 2 17.84 -18.20 -0.77
N SER A 3 18.69 -17.24 -0.41
CA SER A 3 18.54 -16.27 0.68
C SER A 3 17.41 -15.28 0.38
N ALA A 4 16.69 -14.82 1.42
CA ALA A 4 15.76 -13.71 1.27
C ALA A 4 16.48 -12.39 1.04
N ASN A 5 16.29 -11.76 -0.12
CA ASN A 5 16.99 -10.53 -0.46
C ASN A 5 16.28 -9.32 0.16
N PHE A 6 16.55 -9.07 1.44
CA PHE A 6 16.07 -7.86 2.12
C PHE A 6 16.78 -6.63 1.58
N GLN A 7 16.01 -5.60 1.27
CA GLN A 7 16.53 -4.28 0.95
C GLN A 7 16.61 -3.45 2.24
N ALA A 8 17.83 -3.11 2.65
CA ALA A 8 18.07 -2.18 3.76
C ALA A 8 17.82 -0.73 3.31
N LEU A 9 17.03 0.05 4.04
CA LEU A 9 16.69 1.44 3.74
C LEU A 9 17.12 2.31 4.93
N THR A 10 18.01 3.26 4.68
CA THR A 10 18.59 4.13 5.71
C THR A 10 17.55 5.12 6.22
N VAL A 11 17.32 5.12 7.54
CA VAL A 11 16.34 6.02 8.15
C VAL A 11 16.88 7.45 8.23
N VAL A 12 16.08 8.39 7.78
CA VAL A 12 16.31 9.83 7.95
C VAL A 12 15.44 10.38 9.08
N GLY A 13 16.00 11.30 9.86
CA GLY A 13 15.32 11.92 11.00
C GLY A 13 15.57 11.22 12.34
N LYS A 14 14.85 11.64 13.38
CA LYS A 14 15.06 11.18 14.77
C LYS A 14 13.81 10.60 15.43
N VAL A 15 12.63 10.94 14.92
CA VAL A 15 11.34 10.65 15.59
C VAL A 15 10.58 9.52 14.89
N HIS A 16 10.51 9.58 13.55
CA HIS A 16 9.77 8.63 12.74
C HIS A 16 10.72 7.71 11.97
N TRP A 17 10.20 6.56 11.52
CA TRP A 17 10.83 5.70 10.51
C TRP A 17 10.76 6.34 9.13
N GLY A 18 11.44 7.48 9.00
CA GLY A 18 11.46 8.32 7.82
C GLY A 18 12.46 7.83 6.78
N LEU A 19 12.13 7.99 5.51
CA LEU A 19 12.96 7.69 4.35
C LEU A 19 12.96 8.90 3.42
N LYS A 20 14.07 9.12 2.71
CA LYS A 20 14.09 10.06 1.59
C LYS A 20 13.45 9.37 0.38
N MET A 21 12.49 10.05 -0.24
CA MET A 21 11.88 9.62 -1.49
C MET A 21 12.22 10.62 -2.58
N THR A 22 12.61 10.14 -3.75
CA THR A 22 13.12 11.00 -4.86
C THR A 22 12.28 10.88 -6.12
N ASN A 23 11.53 9.80 -6.26
CA ASN A 23 10.77 9.54 -7.46
C ASN A 23 9.53 8.68 -7.17
N LEU A 24 8.42 9.03 -7.82
CA LEU A 24 7.20 8.24 -7.85
C LEU A 24 6.64 8.22 -9.27
N HIS A 25 6.59 7.05 -9.89
CA HIS A 25 6.06 6.90 -11.24
C HIS A 25 5.34 5.57 -11.43
N VAL A 26 4.54 5.52 -12.49
CA VAL A 26 3.85 4.32 -12.95
C VAL A 26 4.17 4.18 -14.44
N PRO A 27 4.90 3.13 -14.86
CA PRO A 27 5.19 2.93 -16.28
C PRO A 27 3.91 2.93 -17.12
N GLY A 28 3.91 3.70 -18.22
CA GLY A 28 2.76 3.82 -19.12
C GLY A 28 1.66 4.78 -18.64
N LEU A 29 1.74 5.33 -17.41
CA LEU A 29 0.81 6.34 -16.94
C LEU A 29 1.35 7.74 -17.22
N ALA A 30 0.64 8.50 -18.06
CA ALA A 30 0.95 9.91 -18.31
C ALA A 30 0.53 10.80 -17.11
N ALA A 31 1.27 10.71 -16.01
CA ALA A 31 1.09 11.51 -14.80
C ALA A 31 2.43 12.14 -14.38
N ALA A 32 2.39 13.41 -13.93
CA ALA A 32 3.56 14.07 -13.38
C ALA A 32 3.96 13.41 -12.05
N ASP A 33 5.27 13.30 -11.81
CA ASP A 33 5.81 12.81 -10.55
C ASP A 33 5.57 13.88 -9.45
N PRO A 34 4.77 13.58 -8.41
CA PRO A 34 4.49 14.51 -7.33
C PRO A 34 5.65 14.69 -6.35
N CYS A 35 6.80 14.03 -6.60
CA CYS A 35 7.92 13.95 -5.68
C CYS A 35 9.22 14.60 -6.18
N VAL A 36 9.11 15.53 -7.13
CA VAL A 36 10.26 16.27 -7.67
C VAL A 36 10.49 17.56 -6.87
N PRO A 37 11.72 17.87 -6.41
CA PRO A 37 12.94 17.07 -6.52
C PRO A 37 13.06 15.97 -5.45
N SER A 38 12.29 16.05 -4.36
CA SER A 38 12.19 15.00 -3.34
C SER A 38 10.94 15.14 -2.48
N CYS A 39 10.68 14.10 -1.68
CA CYS A 39 9.70 14.04 -0.59
C CYS A 39 10.33 13.38 0.64
N GLY A 40 9.63 13.49 1.76
CA GLY A 40 9.76 12.53 2.86
C GLY A 40 8.76 11.39 2.71
N ALA A 41 9.12 10.19 3.13
CA ALA A 41 8.19 9.08 3.33
C ALA A 41 8.35 8.56 4.76
N ILE A 42 7.25 8.16 5.41
CA ILE A 42 7.25 7.53 6.74
C ILE A 42 6.64 6.15 6.60
N VAL A 43 7.32 5.12 7.09
CA VAL A 43 6.73 3.77 7.19
C VAL A 43 6.01 3.65 8.53
N ASP A 44 4.69 3.46 8.52
CA ASP A 44 3.85 3.57 9.71
C ASP A 44 2.75 2.51 9.81
N SER A 45 2.91 1.58 10.74
CA SER A 45 1.89 0.55 11.02
C SER A 45 0.61 1.10 11.65
N GLY A 46 0.62 2.34 12.17
CA GLY A 46 -0.55 3.03 12.70
C GLY A 46 -1.48 3.60 11.64
N THR A 47 -1.09 3.54 10.37
CA THR A 47 -1.84 4.14 9.26
C THR A 47 -2.48 3.09 8.36
N SER A 48 -3.81 3.13 8.20
CA SER A 48 -4.58 2.12 7.44
C SER A 48 -4.41 2.17 5.92
N LEU A 49 -4.04 3.32 5.36
CA LEU A 49 -3.93 3.59 3.90
C LEU A 49 -2.56 4.17 3.54
N ILE A 50 -2.32 4.43 2.25
CA ILE A 50 -1.19 5.28 1.85
C ILE A 50 -1.63 6.74 1.98
N ALA A 51 -1.02 7.50 2.88
CA ALA A 51 -1.28 8.93 2.97
C ALA A 51 -0.40 9.68 1.96
N ALA A 52 -1.02 10.50 1.13
CA ALA A 52 -0.36 11.26 0.09
C ALA A 52 -0.62 12.76 0.27
N PRO A 53 0.35 13.63 -0.05
CA PRO A 53 0.14 15.07 -0.04
C PRO A 53 -0.81 15.49 -1.15
N SER A 54 -1.50 16.62 -0.97
CA SER A 54 -2.50 17.14 -1.93
C SER A 54 -1.91 17.40 -3.32
N VAL A 55 -0.59 17.68 -3.41
CA VAL A 55 0.13 17.81 -4.70
C VAL A 55 0.08 16.54 -5.54
N ALA A 56 -0.13 15.37 -4.92
CA ALA A 56 -0.27 14.08 -5.59
C ALA A 56 -1.68 13.78 -6.09
N ALA A 57 -2.68 14.63 -5.82
CA ALA A 57 -4.08 14.38 -6.16
C ALA A 57 -4.28 14.13 -7.67
N GLY A 58 -3.53 14.83 -8.53
CA GLY A 58 -3.58 14.62 -9.98
C GLY A 58 -3.08 13.23 -10.40
N PHE A 59 -1.99 12.77 -9.78
CA PHE A 59 -1.43 11.43 -10.00
C PHE A 59 -2.41 10.35 -9.53
N ILE A 60 -2.93 10.48 -8.31
CA ILE A 60 -3.87 9.52 -7.71
C ILE A 60 -5.16 9.44 -8.51
N ARG A 61 -5.69 10.57 -9.00
CA ARG A 61 -6.89 10.59 -9.85
C ARG A 61 -6.67 9.83 -11.16
N ARG A 62 -5.51 9.99 -11.81
CA ARG A 62 -5.18 9.24 -13.03
C ARG A 62 -5.06 7.75 -12.76
N LEU A 63 -4.46 7.36 -11.63
CA LEU A 63 -4.39 5.96 -11.22
C LEU A 63 -5.79 5.38 -10.95
N ALA A 64 -6.66 6.14 -10.28
CA ALA A 64 -8.02 5.71 -9.98
C ALA A 64 -8.89 5.50 -11.23
N GLN A 65 -8.66 6.28 -12.30
CA GLN A 65 -9.36 6.12 -13.58
C GLN A 65 -9.04 4.80 -14.30
N LEU A 66 -7.92 4.16 -13.98
CA LEU A 66 -7.57 2.86 -14.55
C LEU A 66 -8.34 1.71 -13.91
N ILE A 67 -8.89 1.88 -12.70
CA ILE A 67 -9.44 0.78 -11.91
C ILE A 67 -10.92 0.60 -12.25
N HIS A 68 -11.28 -0.59 -12.73
CA HIS A 68 -12.69 -0.93 -12.89
C HIS A 68 -13.36 -1.05 -11.52
N GLY A 69 -14.52 -0.43 -11.38
CA GLY A 69 -15.25 -0.41 -10.12
C GLY A 69 -15.71 -1.80 -9.64
N ASP A 70 -15.70 -2.82 -10.48
CA ASP A 70 -16.03 -4.21 -10.16
C ASP A 70 -14.79 -5.10 -9.93
N CYS A 71 -13.59 -4.52 -9.95
CA CYS A 71 -12.30 -5.22 -9.83
C CYS A 71 -11.95 -6.17 -10.99
N SER A 72 -12.63 -6.10 -12.13
CA SER A 72 -12.41 -7.05 -13.24
C SER A 72 -11.04 -6.97 -13.91
N ASN A 73 -10.33 -5.85 -13.75
CA ASN A 73 -9.07 -5.59 -14.45
C ASN A 73 -7.82 -5.60 -13.56
N MET A 74 -7.90 -6.16 -12.35
CA MET A 74 -6.81 -6.16 -11.36
C MET A 74 -5.46 -6.62 -11.90
N ASP A 75 -5.43 -7.73 -12.65
CA ASP A 75 -4.20 -8.33 -13.18
C ASP A 75 -3.55 -7.49 -14.30
N SER A 76 -4.29 -6.54 -14.87
CA SER A 76 -3.81 -5.64 -15.92
C SER A 76 -3.37 -4.27 -15.39
N LEU A 77 -3.59 -4.00 -14.11
CA LEU A 77 -3.23 -2.74 -13.49
C LEU A 77 -1.69 -2.60 -13.37
N PRO A 78 -1.15 -1.38 -13.50
CA PRO A 78 0.28 -1.19 -13.61
C PRO A 78 0.99 -1.26 -12.25
N ILE A 79 2.26 -1.63 -12.25
CA ILE A 79 3.09 -1.61 -11.04
C ILE A 79 3.52 -0.16 -10.75
N LEU A 80 3.28 0.30 -9.53
CA LEU A 80 3.74 1.60 -9.06
C LEU A 80 5.18 1.48 -8.55
N ARG A 81 6.04 2.42 -8.95
CA ARG A 81 7.46 2.44 -8.57
C ARG A 81 7.77 3.69 -7.78
N MET A 82 8.36 3.49 -6.61
CA MET A 82 8.87 4.56 -5.76
C MET A 82 10.34 4.35 -5.47
N GLU A 83 11.13 5.42 -5.50
CA GLU A 83 12.53 5.36 -5.12
C GLU A 83 12.69 5.82 -3.67
N LEU A 84 13.00 4.88 -2.78
CA LEU A 84 13.23 5.10 -1.35
C LEU A 84 14.70 4.83 -1.04
N ASP A 85 15.41 5.80 -0.49
CA ASP A 85 16.85 5.68 -0.19
C ASP A 85 17.68 5.20 -1.41
N GLY A 86 17.37 5.71 -2.60
CA GLY A 86 18.02 5.31 -3.85
C GLY A 86 17.68 3.89 -4.34
N LYS A 87 16.73 3.20 -3.70
CA LYS A 87 16.27 1.86 -4.08
C LYS A 87 14.86 1.92 -4.65
N VAL A 88 14.67 1.25 -5.79
CA VAL A 88 13.35 1.14 -6.42
C VAL A 88 12.53 0.09 -5.68
N ILE A 89 11.45 0.53 -5.07
CA ILE A 89 10.44 -0.29 -4.43
C ILE A 89 9.21 -0.34 -5.33
N GLU A 90 8.71 -1.55 -5.58
CA GLU A 90 7.62 -1.82 -6.50
C GLU A 90 6.36 -2.22 -5.74
N LEU A 91 5.27 -1.49 -5.93
CA LEU A 91 3.96 -1.81 -5.37
C LEU A 91 3.07 -2.37 -6.48
N PRO A 92 2.71 -3.66 -6.43
CA PRO A 92 1.75 -4.21 -7.37
C PRO A 92 0.32 -3.75 -7.02
N PRO A 93 -0.66 -4.01 -7.90
CA PRO A 93 -2.05 -3.64 -7.68
C PRO A 93 -2.64 -4.06 -6.33
N ALA A 94 -2.28 -5.24 -5.79
CA ALA A 94 -2.74 -5.67 -4.46
C ALA A 94 -2.32 -4.71 -3.32
N ALA A 95 -1.19 -4.02 -3.50
CA ALA A 95 -0.61 -3.14 -2.50
C ALA A 95 -1.17 -1.71 -2.55
N TYR A 96 -1.88 -1.32 -3.61
CA TYR A 96 -2.44 0.04 -3.71
C TYR A 96 -3.92 0.08 -4.12
N VAL A 97 -4.56 -1.07 -4.34
CA VAL A 97 -6.00 -1.20 -4.60
C VAL A 97 -6.66 -1.95 -3.45
N MET A 98 -7.75 -1.38 -2.94
CA MET A 98 -8.63 -2.04 -1.98
C MET A 98 -9.92 -2.49 -2.66
N ARG A 99 -10.42 -3.67 -2.28
CA ARG A 99 -11.75 -4.17 -2.60
C ARG A 99 -12.64 -4.00 -1.37
N THR A 100 -13.64 -3.16 -1.50
CA THR A 100 -14.67 -2.98 -0.46
C THR A 100 -15.84 -3.90 -0.75
N ARG A 101 -16.29 -4.63 0.28
CA ARG A 101 -17.51 -5.43 0.26
C ARG A 101 -18.58 -4.66 1.03
N THR A 102 -19.70 -4.38 0.38
CA THR A 102 -20.87 -3.80 1.06
C THR A 102 -22.13 -4.55 0.64
N THR A 103 -23.09 -4.58 1.55
CA THR A 103 -24.38 -5.22 1.32
C THR A 103 -25.40 -4.12 1.14
N ILE A 104 -25.96 -4.00 -0.05
CA ILE A 104 -27.02 -3.02 -0.34
C ILE A 104 -28.37 -3.73 -0.43
N PRO A 105 -29.47 -3.08 -0.01
CA PRO A 105 -30.80 -3.58 -0.28
C PRO A 105 -30.96 -3.74 -1.79
N ARG A 106 -31.30 -4.95 -2.23
CA ARG A 106 -31.63 -5.18 -3.64
C ARG A 106 -32.91 -4.40 -3.94
N ASN A 107 -32.98 -3.74 -5.09
CA ASN A 107 -34.21 -3.06 -5.53
C ASN A 107 -35.30 -4.13 -5.68
N SER A 108 -36.06 -4.33 -4.60
CA SER A 108 -37.10 -5.34 -4.50
C SER A 108 -38.36 -4.75 -5.12
N SER A 109 -38.98 -5.50 -6.04
CA SER A 109 -40.28 -5.10 -6.57
C SER A 109 -41.22 -4.80 -5.40
N ILE A 110 -42.06 -3.78 -5.56
CA ILE A 110 -43.05 -3.36 -4.54
C ILE A 110 -43.85 -4.58 -4.03
N TRP A 111 -44.14 -5.54 -4.92
CA TRP A 111 -44.75 -6.83 -4.60
C TRP A 111 -43.97 -7.66 -3.57
N LYS A 112 -42.64 -7.77 -3.71
CA LYS A 112 -41.82 -8.56 -2.77
C LYS A 112 -41.72 -7.89 -1.40
N ARG A 113 -41.73 -6.56 -1.34
CA ARG A 113 -41.78 -5.78 -0.08
C ARG A 113 -43.10 -5.96 0.67
N MET A 114 -44.22 -6.02 -0.05
CA MET A 114 -45.54 -6.15 0.58
C MET A 114 -45.89 -7.57 1.03
N PHE A 115 -45.40 -8.61 0.34
CA PHE A 115 -45.93 -9.98 0.55
C PHE A 115 -44.89 -11.03 1.00
N ALA A 116 -43.60 -10.73 0.99
CA ALA A 116 -42.57 -11.73 1.32
C ALA A 116 -41.80 -11.45 2.63
N GLY A 117 -41.98 -10.28 3.28
CA GLY A 117 -41.38 -9.95 4.58
C GLY A 117 -39.85 -9.97 4.68
N ALA A 118 -39.14 -10.31 3.60
CA ALA A 118 -37.68 -10.49 3.58
C ALA A 118 -37.01 -9.38 2.76
N GLU A 119 -36.16 -8.59 3.42
CA GLU A 119 -35.25 -7.67 2.74
C GLU A 119 -34.13 -8.45 2.06
N GLU A 120 -34.24 -8.63 0.75
CA GLU A 120 -33.19 -9.24 -0.05
C GLU A 120 -32.02 -8.27 -0.19
N HIS A 121 -30.88 -8.70 0.34
CA HIS A 121 -29.65 -7.93 0.39
C HIS A 121 -28.68 -8.49 -0.65
N GLN A 122 -28.11 -7.64 -1.51
CA GLN A 122 -27.07 -8.05 -2.46
C GLN A 122 -25.70 -7.54 -2.00
N THR A 123 -24.73 -8.44 -1.93
CA THR A 123 -23.32 -8.07 -1.77
C THR A 123 -22.80 -7.51 -3.08
N ILE A 124 -22.21 -6.32 -3.04
CA ILE A 124 -21.44 -5.76 -4.14
C ILE A 124 -19.99 -5.57 -3.72
N HIS A 125 -19.08 -5.79 -4.67
CA HIS A 125 -17.65 -5.52 -4.51
C HIS A 125 -17.31 -4.23 -5.26
N ARG A 126 -16.54 -3.36 -4.63
CA ARG A 126 -16.05 -2.11 -5.23
C ARG A 126 -14.56 -1.95 -5.06
N CYS A 127 -13.82 -1.84 -6.16
CA CYS A 127 -12.39 -1.53 -6.12
C CYS A 127 -12.13 -0.03 -6.15
N ARG A 128 -11.19 0.43 -5.32
CA ARG A 128 -10.72 1.82 -5.25
C ARG A 128 -9.24 1.86 -4.89
N VAL A 129 -8.59 2.97 -5.19
CA VAL A 129 -7.22 3.23 -4.74
C VAL A 129 -7.16 3.29 -3.21
N ALA A 130 -6.11 2.72 -2.61
CA ALA A 130 -5.87 2.68 -1.17
C ALA A 130 -5.10 3.90 -0.65
N PHE A 131 -5.51 5.09 -1.09
CA PHE A 131 -4.89 6.36 -0.74
C PHE A 131 -5.83 7.24 0.05
N MET A 132 -5.25 8.09 0.90
CA MET A 132 -5.92 9.21 1.56
C MET A 132 -5.06 10.46 1.46
N THR A 133 -5.67 11.63 1.57
CA THR A 133 -4.95 12.91 1.54
C THR A 133 -4.43 13.27 2.93
N LEU A 134 -3.18 13.70 3.02
CA LEU A 134 -2.59 14.27 4.23
C LEU A 134 -1.49 15.27 3.87
N ASP A 135 -1.65 16.53 4.28
CA ASP A 135 -0.64 17.55 4.06
C ASP A 135 0.29 17.73 5.26
N LYS A 136 1.50 17.22 5.10
CA LYS A 136 2.64 17.42 6.01
C LYS A 136 3.91 17.66 5.20
N HIS A 137 4.86 18.35 5.80
CA HIS A 137 6.13 18.71 5.17
C HIS A 137 7.31 18.29 6.05
N SER A 138 8.42 17.97 5.40
CA SER A 138 9.72 17.65 6.00
C SER A 138 10.80 18.50 5.34
N GLN A 139 12.04 18.39 5.82
CA GLN A 139 13.21 19.02 5.16
C GLN A 139 13.45 18.50 3.72
N TYR A 140 12.83 17.38 3.34
CA TYR A 140 12.92 16.80 2.00
C TYR A 140 11.71 17.15 1.12
N GLY A 141 10.76 17.95 1.60
CA GLY A 141 9.53 18.27 0.87
C GLY A 141 8.27 17.66 1.49
N PRO A 142 7.16 17.58 0.73
CA PRO A 142 5.90 16.97 1.17
C PRO A 142 6.11 15.55 1.71
N VAL A 143 5.27 15.12 2.64
CA VAL A 143 5.42 13.84 3.33
C VAL A 143 4.37 12.84 2.86
N TRP A 144 4.82 11.64 2.55
CA TRP A 144 4.01 10.45 2.34
C TRP A 144 4.02 9.57 3.57
N ILE A 145 2.92 8.87 3.84
CA ILE A 145 2.88 7.82 4.86
C ILE A 145 2.56 6.48 4.18
N LEU A 146 3.51 5.55 4.27
CA LEU A 146 3.42 4.19 3.77
C LEU A 146 2.82 3.30 4.87
N GLY A 147 1.49 3.19 4.84
CA GLY A 147 0.72 2.45 5.83
C GLY A 147 0.60 0.95 5.55
N MET A 148 -0.51 0.38 6.04
CA MET A 148 -0.84 -1.04 5.88
C MET A 148 -0.75 -1.58 4.44
N PRO A 149 -1.13 -0.85 3.37
CA PRO A 149 -1.00 -1.39 2.02
C PRO A 149 0.45 -1.71 1.63
N PHE A 150 1.42 -0.92 2.11
CA PHE A 150 2.84 -1.21 1.99
C PHE A 150 3.26 -2.38 2.89
N LEU A 151 2.90 -2.33 4.16
CA LEU A 151 3.33 -3.30 5.19
C LEU A 151 2.75 -4.70 5.03
N ARG A 152 1.61 -4.85 4.34
CA ARG A 152 1.06 -6.16 3.96
C ARG A 152 1.84 -6.83 2.85
N TYR A 153 2.40 -6.02 1.95
CA TYR A 153 3.12 -6.50 0.78
C TYR A 153 4.62 -6.68 1.05
N TYR A 154 5.18 -5.83 1.93
CA TYR A 154 6.56 -5.90 2.36
C TYR A 154 6.66 -6.29 3.84
N TYR A 155 7.21 -7.48 4.08
CA TYR A 155 7.71 -7.82 5.41
C TYR A 155 8.78 -6.79 5.79
N THR A 156 8.55 -6.11 6.91
CA THR A 156 9.33 -4.93 7.29
C THR A 156 9.90 -5.11 8.68
N VAL A 157 11.23 -5.01 8.80
CA VAL A 157 11.95 -5.03 10.08
C VAL A 157 12.47 -3.63 10.37
N PHE A 158 12.18 -3.14 11.56
CA PHE A 158 12.62 -1.84 12.05
C PHE A 158 13.82 -2.03 12.99
N ASP A 159 15.03 -1.80 12.50
CA ASP A 159 16.25 -1.90 13.29
C ASP A 159 16.61 -0.54 13.90
N ARG A 160 16.43 -0.42 15.23
CA ARG A 160 16.74 0.81 15.97
C ARG A 160 18.24 1.02 16.17
N ALA A 161 19.02 -0.05 16.26
CA ALA A 161 20.45 0.05 16.55
C ALA A 161 21.20 0.62 15.33
N SER A 162 20.92 0.08 14.14
CA SER A 162 21.49 0.57 12.89
C SER A 162 20.72 1.74 12.27
N LYS A 163 19.52 2.06 12.78
CA LYS A 163 18.58 3.03 12.18
C LYS A 163 18.28 2.71 10.72
N THR A 164 17.88 1.47 10.49
CA THR A 164 17.60 0.92 9.15
C THR A 164 16.24 0.26 9.13
N ILE A 165 15.55 0.35 8.01
CA ILE A 165 14.35 -0.44 7.72
C ILE A 165 14.74 -1.52 6.72
N HIS A 166 14.51 -2.79 7.04
CA HIS A 166 14.73 -3.88 6.09
C HIS A 166 13.40 -4.34 5.51
N VAL A 167 13.26 -4.32 4.19
CA VAL A 167 12.03 -4.74 3.50
C VAL A 167 12.27 -5.94 2.59
N ALA A 168 11.34 -6.88 2.58
CA ALA A 168 11.32 -8.00 1.65
C ALA A 168 9.88 -8.31 1.19
N PRO A 169 9.64 -8.65 -0.09
CA PRO A 169 8.33 -9.06 -0.56
C PRO A 169 7.77 -10.24 0.25
N SER A 170 6.49 -10.16 0.62
CA SER A 170 5.79 -11.19 1.37
C SER A 170 4.43 -11.51 0.79
N THR A 171 4.01 -12.76 0.94
CA THR A 171 2.64 -13.19 0.66
C THR A 171 1.63 -12.52 1.60
N PRO A 172 0.32 -12.53 1.26
CA PRO A 172 -0.75 -12.08 2.15
C PRO A 172 -0.75 -12.76 3.54
N SER A 173 -0.16 -13.95 3.66
CA SER A 173 0.01 -14.67 4.94
C SER A 173 1.24 -14.26 5.74
N CYS A 174 1.88 -13.13 5.39
CA CYS A 174 3.12 -12.64 5.99
C CYS A 174 4.28 -13.64 5.92
N LYS A 175 4.28 -14.52 4.92
CA LYS A 175 5.42 -15.38 4.60
C LYS A 175 6.29 -14.68 3.59
N ILE A 176 7.55 -14.47 3.94
CA ILE A 176 8.57 -13.93 3.05
C ILE A 176 8.68 -14.87 1.84
N LEU A 177 8.70 -14.31 0.64
CA LEU A 177 8.75 -15.08 -0.63
C LEU A 177 10.10 -15.80 -0.86
N SER A 178 10.94 -15.88 0.19
CA SER A 178 12.26 -16.49 0.24
C SER A 178 12.53 -17.02 1.65
N LYS A 179 13.37 -18.06 1.77
CA LYS A 179 13.60 -18.73 3.07
C LYS A 179 14.13 -17.74 4.11
N PRO A 180 13.67 -17.84 5.37
CA PRO A 180 13.92 -16.82 6.39
C PRO A 180 15.42 -16.60 6.59
N ILE A 181 15.84 -15.33 6.51
CA ILE A 181 17.12 -14.91 7.07
C ILE A 181 17.02 -15.13 8.59
N SER A 182 18.01 -15.83 9.14
CA SER A 182 18.33 -15.69 10.54
C SER A 182 18.74 -14.23 10.75
N LEU A 183 17.84 -13.41 11.30
CA LEU A 183 18.23 -12.15 11.91
C LEU A 183 19.05 -12.57 13.14
N ILE A 184 20.34 -12.85 12.93
CA ILE A 184 21.28 -13.13 14.00
C ILE A 184 21.24 -11.88 14.88
N ASN A 185 20.89 -12.08 16.15
CA ASN A 185 21.00 -11.08 17.19
C ASN A 185 22.41 -10.50 17.13
N THR A 186 22.60 -9.32 16.55
CA THR A 186 23.91 -8.69 16.35
C THR A 186 24.37 -8.08 17.67
N THR A 187 24.72 -8.95 18.62
CA THR A 187 25.71 -8.65 19.67
C THR A 187 27.05 -9.32 19.42
N HIS A 188 27.22 -10.13 18.37
CA HIS A 188 28.55 -10.63 17.99
C HIS A 188 28.82 -10.56 16.48
N ARG A 189 30.01 -10.05 16.20
CA ARG A 189 30.68 -9.76 14.93
C ARG A 189 31.09 -11.06 14.22
N GLU A 190 30.94 -11.14 12.90
CA GLU A 190 32.01 -11.46 11.93
C GLU A 190 31.52 -11.49 10.48
N SER A 191 32.47 -11.20 9.59
CA SER A 191 32.41 -10.90 8.16
C SER A 191 32.49 -12.14 7.25
N HIS A 192 31.85 -12.13 6.07
CA HIS A 192 32.51 -12.28 4.74
C HIS A 192 31.58 -12.49 3.52
N ALA A 193 32.03 -11.89 2.41
CA ALA A 193 32.07 -12.37 1.02
C ALA A 193 30.87 -12.26 0.05
N SER A 194 31.23 -12.16 -1.23
CA SER A 194 30.51 -11.56 -2.37
C SER A 194 30.19 -12.57 -3.50
N ALA A 195 29.03 -12.35 -4.18
CA ALA A 195 28.63 -12.66 -5.59
C ALA A 195 28.65 -14.14 -6.10
N PRO A 196 28.05 -14.51 -7.28
CA PRO A 196 27.23 -13.77 -8.28
C PRO A 196 25.92 -14.49 -8.77
N GLY A 197 25.11 -13.80 -9.60
CA GLY A 197 24.49 -14.34 -10.84
C GLY A 197 23.14 -15.10 -10.86
N GLU A 198 22.17 -14.52 -11.58
CA GLU A 198 21.12 -15.13 -12.44
C GLU A 198 19.81 -15.76 -11.89
N GLY A 199 18.71 -15.42 -12.59
CA GLY A 199 17.41 -16.10 -12.55
C GLY A 199 16.20 -15.17 -12.54
N ALA A 200 15.86 -14.56 -13.68
CA ALA A 200 14.63 -13.78 -13.87
C ALA A 200 13.38 -14.69 -13.94
N GLY A 201 12.97 -15.23 -12.78
CA GLY A 201 11.59 -15.66 -12.57
C GLY A 201 10.69 -14.43 -12.40
N SER A 202 9.41 -14.53 -12.78
CA SER A 202 8.44 -13.45 -12.54
C SER A 202 8.48 -13.04 -11.08
N ARG A 203 8.86 -11.78 -10.81
CA ARG A 203 8.94 -11.19 -9.45
C ARG A 203 7.58 -11.17 -8.74
N PHE A 204 6.49 -11.25 -9.52
CA PHE A 204 5.11 -11.22 -9.04
C PHE A 204 4.37 -12.49 -9.46
N THR A 205 3.41 -12.89 -8.63
CA THR A 205 2.51 -14.03 -8.77
C THR A 205 1.07 -13.54 -8.86
N ALA A 206 0.11 -14.39 -9.25
CA ALA A 206 -1.30 -14.00 -9.33
C ALA A 206 -1.85 -13.44 -8.00
N THR A 207 -1.38 -13.94 -6.86
CA THR A 207 -1.80 -13.43 -5.54
C THR A 207 -1.32 -12.00 -5.25
N ASP A 208 -0.29 -11.53 -5.94
CA ASP A 208 0.22 -10.16 -5.80
C ASP A 208 -0.64 -9.13 -6.55
N PHE A 209 -1.65 -9.60 -7.29
CA PHE A 209 -2.65 -8.79 -7.97
C PHE A 209 -4.03 -8.88 -7.31
N GLU A 210 -4.21 -9.69 -6.27
CA GLU A 210 -5.45 -9.77 -5.53
C GLU A 210 -5.59 -8.58 -4.55
N ALA A 211 -6.64 -7.78 -4.71
CA ALA A 211 -6.86 -6.59 -3.88
C ALA A 211 -7.03 -6.93 -2.39
N THR A 212 -6.68 -5.97 -1.54
CA THR A 212 -7.01 -6.05 -0.12
C THR A 212 -8.52 -5.97 0.10
N ASP A 213 -9.12 -7.04 0.63
CA ASP A 213 -10.54 -7.06 1.01
C ASP A 213 -10.83 -6.31 2.32
N VAL A 214 -11.85 -5.45 2.27
CA VAL A 214 -12.37 -4.66 3.38
C VAL A 214 -13.88 -4.86 3.47
N ASP A 215 -14.36 -5.44 4.57
CA ASP A 215 -15.80 -5.55 4.83
C ASP A 215 -16.32 -4.27 5.48
N LEU A 216 -17.11 -3.50 4.73
CA LEU A 216 -17.69 -2.26 5.21
C LEU A 216 -18.80 -2.50 6.24
N ASN A 217 -19.39 -3.69 6.32
CA ASN A 217 -20.38 -4.00 7.34
C ASN A 217 -19.73 -4.24 8.71
N ALA A 218 -18.46 -4.64 8.74
CA ALA A 218 -17.67 -4.80 9.95
C ALA A 218 -16.87 -3.53 10.32
N ALA A 219 -16.90 -2.50 9.45
CA ALA A 219 -16.16 -1.27 9.67
C ALA A 219 -16.75 -0.48 10.85
N ARG A 220 -15.89 -0.12 11.80
CA ARG A 220 -16.24 0.76 12.91
C ARG A 220 -15.91 2.19 12.53
N ILE A 221 -16.88 2.90 11.99
CA ILE A 221 -16.71 4.30 11.60
C ILE A 221 -16.93 5.17 12.86
N PRO A 222 -15.94 5.98 13.27
CA PRO A 222 -16.13 6.91 14.39
C PRO A 222 -17.29 7.87 14.10
N GLY A 223 -18.09 8.21 15.12
CA GLY A 223 -19.27 9.05 14.94
C GLY A 223 -18.98 10.38 14.23
N TRP A 224 -17.82 11.00 14.49
CA TRP A 224 -17.38 12.24 13.86
C TRP A 224 -17.22 12.15 12.33
N ALA A 225 -16.97 10.95 11.78
CA ALA A 225 -16.83 10.72 10.34
C ALA A 225 -18.17 10.45 9.64
N THR A 226 -19.26 10.31 10.40
CA THR A 226 -20.62 10.07 9.89
C THR A 226 -21.55 11.27 10.05
N THR A 227 -21.12 12.32 10.77
CA THR A 227 -21.91 13.54 10.98
C THR A 227 -21.85 14.46 9.75
N PRO A 228 -23.00 14.86 9.15
CA PRO A 228 -23.07 15.69 7.95
C PRO A 228 -22.35 17.04 8.03
N ASP A 229 -22.12 17.57 9.24
CA ASP A 229 -21.50 18.89 9.46
C ASP A 229 -19.96 18.85 9.54
N SER A 230 -19.34 17.69 9.41
CA SER A 230 -17.89 17.65 9.22
C SER A 230 -17.58 18.05 7.78
N LYS A 231 -17.22 19.32 7.58
CA LYS A 231 -16.48 19.78 6.40
C LYS A 231 -15.14 19.05 6.35
N VAL A 232 -15.15 17.78 5.93
CA VAL A 232 -13.94 17.06 5.53
C VAL A 232 -13.60 17.62 4.16
N SER A 233 -12.72 18.62 4.19
CA SER A 233 -12.07 19.14 3.01
C SER A 233 -11.16 18.03 2.49
N LEU A 234 -11.54 17.40 1.38
CA LEU A 234 -10.70 16.48 0.62
C LEU A 234 -9.74 17.25 -0.28
#